data_AF-A0A960CX58-F1
#
_entry.id   AF-A0A960CX58-F1
#
_cell.length_a   1.000
_cell.length_b   1.000
_cell.length_c   1.000
_cell.angle_alpha   90.00
_cell.angle_beta   90.00
_cell.angle_gamma   90.00
#
_symmetry.space_group_name_H-M   'P 1'
#
loop_
_entity.id
_entity.type
_entity.pdbx_description
1 polymer ?
#
loop_
_entity_poly.entity_id
_entity_poly.type
_entity_poly.pdbx_seq_one_letter_code
_entity_poly.pdbx_strand_id
1 'polypeptide(L)'
;MHRKAAVTACAALALAGCGGSRPVAATTLTSTVEVTKTVTVTAPPSAVVPKTVMETDGTYRVGVDIEPGTYRTAGRSAEGATDCYWARLSSLNEVDILASNIGVEAQTVLIDPGDRAFATRSCQTWVKS
;
A
#
# COMPACT_ATOMS: atom_id res chain seq x y z
N MET A 1 -10.30 -33.48 -34.78
CA MET A 1 -11.52 -34.06 -34.19
C MET A 1 -12.48 -32.91 -33.87
N HIS A 2 -13.68 -33.00 -34.45
CA HIS A 2 -14.98 -32.34 -34.19
C HIS A 2 -14.96 -30.98 -33.47
N ARG A 3 -15.10 -29.84 -34.17
CA ARG A 3 -16.24 -29.22 -34.91
C ARG A 3 -17.11 -28.30 -34.02
N LYS A 4 -17.00 -27.01 -34.33
CA LYS A 4 -17.90 -25.90 -33.96
C LYS A 4 -19.33 -26.17 -34.44
N ALA A 5 -20.34 -25.60 -33.77
CA ALA A 5 -21.61 -25.25 -34.41
C ALA A 5 -22.34 -24.11 -33.68
N ALA A 6 -22.58 -23.02 -34.42
CA ALA A 6 -23.63 -22.03 -34.21
C ALA A 6 -24.74 -22.30 -35.24
N VAL A 7 -26.00 -22.02 -34.90
CA VAL A 7 -27.22 -22.17 -35.73
C VAL A 7 -28.23 -21.18 -35.10
N THR A 8 -28.70 -20.03 -35.62
CA THR A 8 -29.39 -19.62 -36.89
C THR A 8 -30.61 -20.50 -37.20
N ALA A 9 -31.87 -20.09 -37.18
CA ALA A 9 -32.60 -19.12 -38.02
C ALA A 9 -34.11 -19.26 -37.63
N CYS A 10 -35.05 -18.39 -38.00
CA CYS A 10 -35.75 -18.47 -39.30
C CYS A 10 -36.65 -17.24 -39.53
N ALA A 11 -36.79 -16.91 -40.81
CA ALA A 11 -37.53 -15.79 -41.39
C ALA A 11 -39.00 -16.12 -41.70
N ALA A 12 -39.82 -15.10 -41.98
CA ALA A 12 -40.98 -15.23 -42.89
C ALA A 12 -41.31 -13.88 -43.57
N LEU A 13 -41.46 -13.91 -44.89
CA LEU A 13 -42.01 -12.85 -45.75
C LEU A 13 -43.54 -12.91 -45.80
N ALA A 14 -44.23 -11.77 -45.92
CA ALA A 14 -45.57 -11.68 -46.51
C ALA A 14 -45.85 -10.28 -47.11
N LEU A 15 -46.67 -10.27 -48.18
CA LEU A 15 -46.99 -9.18 -49.11
C LEU A 15 -48.20 -8.31 -48.69
N ALA A 16 -48.22 -7.08 -49.22
CA ALA A 16 -49.38 -6.25 -49.69
C ALA A 16 -50.58 -5.91 -48.76
N GLY A 17 -51.03 -4.64 -48.82
CA GLY A 17 -52.43 -4.26 -48.55
C GLY A 17 -52.67 -2.90 -47.88
N CYS A 18 -53.42 -2.03 -48.57
CA CYS A 18 -53.93 -0.74 -48.08
C CYS A 18 -54.97 -0.89 -46.96
N GLY A 19 -55.08 0.12 -46.09
CA GLY A 19 -56.34 0.40 -45.39
C GLY A 19 -56.21 0.87 -43.94
N GLY A 20 -56.41 2.17 -43.74
CA GLY A 20 -57.19 2.75 -42.64
C GLY A 20 -56.86 2.36 -41.20
N SER A 21 -56.37 3.34 -40.44
CA SER A 21 -56.94 3.82 -39.17
C SER A 21 -55.89 4.68 -38.49
N ARG A 22 -56.11 6.00 -38.43
CA ARG A 22 -55.23 6.92 -37.69
C ARG A 22 -55.32 6.58 -36.20
N PRO A 23 -54.23 6.17 -35.53
CA PRO A 23 -54.21 6.11 -34.08
C PRO A 23 -54.01 7.53 -33.55
N VAL A 24 -54.82 7.91 -32.57
CA VAL A 24 -54.67 9.12 -31.77
C VAL A 24 -53.30 9.08 -31.08
N ALA A 25 -52.45 10.08 -31.34
CA ALA A 25 -51.15 10.19 -30.69
C ALA A 25 -51.36 10.53 -29.20
N ALA A 26 -51.14 9.54 -28.33
CA ALA A 26 -51.04 9.77 -26.89
C ALA A 26 -49.67 10.40 -26.59
N THR A 27 -49.66 11.69 -26.23
CA THR A 27 -48.45 12.39 -25.80
C THR A 27 -47.97 11.79 -24.48
N THR A 28 -46.94 10.97 -24.55
CA THR A 28 -46.30 10.37 -23.37
C THR A 28 -45.16 11.30 -22.94
N LEU A 29 -45.32 11.97 -21.80
CA LEU A 29 -44.25 12.78 -21.21
C LEU A 29 -43.27 11.85 -20.50
N THR A 30 -42.07 11.74 -21.05
CA THR A 30 -40.97 10.94 -20.47
C THR A 30 -40.14 11.86 -19.58
N SER A 31 -40.30 11.75 -18.26
CA SER A 31 -39.43 12.45 -17.31
C SER A 31 -38.22 11.57 -17.02
N THR A 32 -37.05 12.03 -17.46
CA THR A 32 -35.78 11.32 -17.24
C THR A 32 -35.14 11.88 -15.98
N VAL A 33 -35.10 11.09 -14.91
CA VAL A 33 -34.38 11.43 -13.68
C VAL A 33 -32.92 11.00 -13.87
N GLU A 34 -32.03 11.97 -14.05
CA GLU A 34 -30.59 11.72 -14.11
C GLU A 34 -30.06 11.49 -12.70
N VAL A 35 -29.81 10.22 -12.37
CA VAL A 35 -29.19 9.83 -11.10
C VAL A 35 -27.68 10.00 -11.25
N THR A 36 -27.16 11.16 -10.85
CA THR A 36 -25.71 11.41 -10.78
C THR A 36 -25.13 10.66 -9.58
N LYS A 37 -24.51 9.51 -9.85
CA LYS A 37 -23.82 8.73 -8.81
C LYS A 37 -22.41 9.28 -8.62
N THR A 38 -22.19 10.08 -7.57
CA THR A 38 -20.85 10.54 -7.20
C THR A 38 -20.04 9.36 -6.68
N VAL A 39 -19.04 8.93 -7.46
CA VAL A 39 -18.03 7.96 -7.01
C VAL A 39 -16.90 8.74 -6.36
N THR A 40 -16.82 8.70 -5.05
CA THR A 40 -15.66 9.22 -4.32
C THR A 40 -14.48 8.30 -4.60
N VAL A 41 -13.56 8.71 -5.47
CA VAL A 41 -12.27 8.04 -5.63
C VAL A 41 -11.42 8.41 -4.41
N THR A 42 -11.24 7.47 -3.49
CA THR A 42 -10.23 7.58 -2.45
C THR A 42 -8.87 7.68 -3.13
N ALA A 43 -8.21 8.83 -3.02
CA ALA A 43 -6.84 8.98 -3.48
C ALA A 43 -5.97 7.89 -2.82
N PRO A 44 -5.06 7.22 -3.56
CA PRO A 44 -4.15 6.25 -2.95
C PRO A 44 -3.43 6.93 -1.77
N PRO A 45 -3.27 6.24 -0.64
CA PRO A 45 -2.58 6.80 0.51
C PRO A 45 -1.22 7.32 0.06
N SER A 46 -0.90 8.58 0.40
CA SER A 46 0.41 9.18 0.14
C SER A 46 1.49 8.17 0.51
N ALA A 47 2.34 7.80 -0.45
CA ALA A 47 3.43 6.88 -0.22
C ALA A 47 4.29 7.45 0.93
N VAL A 48 4.30 6.76 2.07
CA VAL A 48 5.15 7.12 3.20
C VAL A 48 6.58 6.83 2.78
N VAL A 49 7.38 7.89 2.65
CA VAL A 49 8.80 7.77 2.31
C VAL A 49 9.53 7.27 3.57
N PRO A 50 10.35 6.21 3.48
CA PRO A 50 11.14 5.74 4.62
C PRO A 50 12.06 6.83 5.14
N LYS A 51 12.22 6.89 6.47
CA LYS A 51 13.00 7.94 7.14
C LYS A 51 14.50 7.65 7.14
N THR A 52 15.28 8.70 7.31
CA THR A 52 16.74 8.64 7.51
C THR A 52 17.14 8.99 8.95
N VAL A 53 16.17 9.26 9.82
CA VAL A 53 16.35 9.60 11.24
C VAL A 53 15.43 8.73 12.08
N MET A 54 15.94 8.24 13.21
CA MET A 54 15.17 7.50 14.23
C MET A 54 15.31 8.20 15.57
N GLU A 55 14.31 8.98 15.96
CA GLU A 55 14.32 9.79 17.18
C GLU A 55 13.84 9.03 18.42
N THR A 56 13.14 7.91 18.24
CA THR A 56 12.52 7.15 19.33
C THR A 56 13.00 5.71 19.39
N ASP A 57 12.86 5.11 20.57
CA ASP A 57 13.00 3.67 20.72
C ASP A 57 11.92 2.92 19.93
N GLY A 58 12.22 1.67 19.58
CA GLY A 58 11.28 0.78 18.90
C GLY A 58 11.94 -0.07 17.83
N THR A 59 11.08 -0.70 17.03
CA THR A 59 11.47 -1.59 15.93
C THR A 59 11.02 -0.97 14.60
N TYR A 60 11.99 -0.67 13.75
CA TYR A 60 11.82 0.01 12.47
C TYR A 60 11.95 -0.99 11.33
N ARG A 61 10.95 -1.09 10.46
CA ARG A 61 10.98 -1.94 9.27
C ARG A 61 11.87 -1.31 8.21
N VAL A 62 12.90 -2.04 7.78
CA VAL A 62 13.84 -1.57 6.77
C VAL A 62 13.15 -1.53 5.40
N GLY A 63 13.32 -0.42 4.67
CA GLY A 63 12.65 -0.13 3.40
C GLY A 63 11.21 0.35 3.51
N VAL A 64 10.65 0.44 4.72
CA VAL A 64 9.28 0.95 4.96
C VAL A 64 9.31 2.13 5.94
N ASP A 65 9.84 1.91 7.13
CA ASP A 65 9.92 2.95 8.17
C ASP A 65 11.23 3.72 8.06
N ILE A 66 12.32 3.03 7.70
CA ILE A 66 13.65 3.59 7.50
C ILE A 66 14.31 3.11 6.22
N GLU A 67 15.16 3.93 5.62
CA GLU A 67 15.98 3.49 4.49
C GLU A 67 17.12 2.56 4.94
N PRO A 68 17.57 1.60 4.11
CA PRO A 68 18.83 0.91 4.37
C PRO A 68 20.02 1.86 4.21
N GLY A 69 21.09 1.63 4.96
CA GLY A 69 22.33 2.39 4.91
C GLY A 69 23.10 2.42 6.22
N THR A 70 24.11 3.27 6.28
CA THR A 70 24.93 3.44 7.49
C THR A 70 24.29 4.46 8.40
N TYR A 71 24.08 4.09 9.66
CA TYR A 71 23.51 4.95 10.69
C TYR A 71 24.52 5.16 11.81
N ARG A 72 24.49 6.36 12.42
CA ARG A 72 25.26 6.71 13.62
C ARG A 72 24.37 7.21 14.73
N THR A 73 24.73 6.86 15.96
CA THR A 73 24.17 7.43 17.20
C THR A 73 25.32 7.95 18.07
N ALA A 74 25.03 8.94 18.91
CA ALA A 74 25.96 9.44 19.92
C ALA A 74 26.11 8.48 21.12
N GLY A 75 25.34 7.38 21.17
CA GLY A 75 25.44 6.35 22.21
C GLY A 75 24.22 6.32 23.11
N ARG A 76 24.42 6.08 24.41
CA ARG A 76 23.34 6.00 25.40
C ARG A 76 22.57 7.32 25.51
N SER A 77 21.24 7.22 25.51
CA SER A 77 20.35 8.35 25.82
C SER A 77 20.36 8.65 27.33
N ALA A 78 20.36 9.93 27.70
CA ALA A 78 20.26 10.36 29.09
C ALA A 78 18.86 10.10 29.67
N GLU A 79 17.85 9.99 28.80
CA GLU A 79 16.48 9.63 29.10
C GLU A 79 16.29 8.11 29.18
N GLY A 80 17.25 7.33 28.67
CA GLY A 80 17.24 5.88 28.64
C GLY A 80 17.58 5.22 29.98
N ALA A 81 16.81 4.19 30.34
CA ALA A 81 17.01 3.41 31.56
C ALA A 81 18.21 2.44 31.48
N THR A 82 18.68 2.11 30.27
CA THR A 82 19.78 1.18 30.03
C THR A 82 20.82 1.77 29.09
N ASP A 83 21.90 1.04 28.85
CA ASP A 83 22.85 1.38 27.79
C ASP A 83 22.19 1.27 26.41
N CYS A 84 22.72 2.02 25.44
CA CYS A 84 22.20 2.01 24.07
C CYS A 84 22.37 0.61 23.49
N TYR A 85 21.25 -0.03 23.19
CA TYR A 85 21.21 -1.32 22.52
C TYR A 85 20.55 -1.18 21.17
N TRP A 86 21.08 -1.91 20.19
CA TRP A 86 20.43 -2.12 18.92
C TRP A 86 20.57 -3.56 18.44
N ALA A 87 19.66 -3.95 17.55
CA ALA A 87 19.75 -5.20 16.80
C ALA A 87 19.25 -5.03 15.37
N ARG A 88 20.00 -5.60 14.42
CA ARG A 88 19.53 -5.90 13.07
C ARG A 88 18.82 -7.25 13.09
N LEU A 89 17.65 -7.34 12.48
CA LEU A 89 16.77 -8.51 12.57
C LEU A 89 16.48 -9.09 11.18
N SER A 90 16.48 -10.43 11.09
CA SER A 90 16.13 -11.18 9.88
C SER A 90 14.62 -11.40 9.71
N SER A 91 13.83 -11.05 10.73
CA SER A 91 12.37 -11.03 10.70
C SER A 91 11.85 -9.89 11.61
N LEU A 92 10.53 -9.83 11.84
CA LEU A 92 9.94 -8.91 12.84
C LEU A 92 9.94 -9.48 14.26
N ASN A 93 10.43 -10.70 14.45
CA ASN A 93 10.63 -11.28 15.76
C ASN A 93 11.99 -10.83 16.33
N GLU A 94 11.98 -10.24 17.52
CA GLU A 94 13.17 -9.62 18.12
C GLU A 94 14.29 -10.61 18.47
N VAL A 95 13.99 -11.92 18.50
CA VAL A 95 15.00 -12.97 18.74
C VAL A 95 15.74 -13.39 17.47
N ASP A 96 15.25 -13.02 16.28
CA ASP A 96 15.83 -13.40 14.99
C ASP A 96 16.99 -12.45 14.61
N ILE A 97 17.97 -12.32 15.51
CA ILE A 97 19.05 -11.34 15.49
C ILE A 97 20.12 -11.72 14.44
N LEU A 98 20.39 -10.78 13.53
CA LEU A 98 21.51 -10.85 12.58
C LEU A 98 22.80 -10.29 13.19
N ALA A 99 22.69 -9.17 13.89
CA ALA A 99 23.77 -8.51 14.60
C ALA A 99 23.19 -7.61 15.69
N SER A 100 23.91 -7.44 16.80
CA SER A 100 23.51 -6.53 17.87
C SER A 100 24.73 -5.97 18.59
N ASN A 101 24.53 -4.87 19.30
CA ASN A 101 25.52 -4.33 20.23
C ASN A 101 24.82 -3.63 21.40
N ILE A 102 25.53 -3.49 22.51
CA ILE A 102 25.14 -2.68 23.65
C ILE A 102 26.33 -1.86 24.13
N GLY A 103 26.12 -0.58 24.43
CA GLY A 103 27.19 0.27 24.93
C GLY A 103 26.76 1.69 25.24
N VAL A 104 27.63 2.41 25.96
CA VAL A 104 27.42 3.82 26.33
C VAL A 104 27.91 4.77 25.26
N GLU A 105 29.01 4.42 24.60
CA GLU A 105 29.70 5.26 23.62
C GLU A 105 28.95 5.36 22.28
N ALA A 106 29.41 6.28 21.42
CA ALA A 106 28.92 6.43 20.07
C ALA A 106 29.04 5.13 19.26
N GLN A 107 28.02 4.83 18.47
CA GLN A 107 27.93 3.59 17.70
C GLN A 107 27.62 3.87 16.23
N THR A 108 28.14 3.04 15.35
CA THR A 108 27.87 3.06 13.91
C THR A 108 27.45 1.68 13.46
N VAL A 109 26.40 1.60 12.65
CA VAL A 109 25.86 0.34 12.13
C VAL A 109 25.53 0.48 10.65
N LEU A 110 25.88 -0.54 9.87
CA LEU A 110 25.36 -0.71 8.51
C LEU A 110 24.10 -1.56 8.57
N ILE A 111 22.95 -0.97 8.22
CA ILE A 111 21.66 -1.65 8.06
C ILE A 111 21.56 -2.07 6.59
N ASP A 112 21.59 -3.36 6.33
CA ASP A 112 21.60 -3.87 4.97
C ASP A 112 20.19 -3.83 4.35
N PRO A 113 20.04 -3.66 3.03
CA PRO A 113 18.74 -3.75 2.35
C PRO A 113 17.99 -5.08 2.56
N GLY A 114 18.72 -6.14 2.95
CA GLY A 114 18.17 -7.45 3.24
C GLY A 114 17.62 -7.60 4.66
N ASP A 115 17.94 -6.68 5.57
CA ASP A 115 17.40 -6.71 6.94
C ASP A 115 15.88 -6.53 6.89
N ARG A 116 15.17 -7.16 7.83
CA ARG A 116 13.72 -6.98 7.94
C ARG A 116 13.36 -5.87 8.89
N ALA A 117 14.13 -5.74 9.98
CA ALA A 117 13.93 -4.68 10.94
C ALA A 117 15.22 -4.29 11.66
N PHE A 118 15.19 -3.09 12.24
CA PHE A 118 16.19 -2.58 13.16
C PHE A 118 15.50 -2.21 14.47
N ALA A 119 15.87 -2.89 15.56
CA ALA A 119 15.39 -2.58 16.89
C ALA A 119 16.42 -1.70 17.62
N THR A 120 15.95 -0.66 18.31
CA THR A 120 16.80 0.24 19.11
C THR A 120 16.12 0.58 20.43
N ARG A 121 16.91 0.65 21.51
CA ARG A 121 16.44 1.03 22.85
C ARG A 121 17.49 1.83 23.62
N SER A 122 17.04 2.86 24.34
CA SER A 122 17.89 3.75 25.14
C SER A 122 19.08 4.34 24.38
N CYS A 123 18.92 4.54 23.07
CA CYS A 123 19.91 5.18 22.22
C CYS A 123 19.54 6.63 21.98
N GLN A 124 20.56 7.49 21.87
CA GLN A 124 20.41 8.79 21.22
C GLN A 124 19.94 8.59 19.77
N THR A 125 19.40 9.66 19.18
CA THR A 125 18.90 9.66 17.79
C THR A 125 19.89 9.01 16.83
N TRP A 126 19.39 8.09 16.02
CA TRP A 126 20.17 7.54 14.91
C TRP A 126 19.95 8.40 13.67
N VAL A 127 21.05 8.73 12.98
CA VAL A 127 21.04 9.49 11.74
C VAL A 127 21.80 8.73 10.67
N LYS A 128 21.19 8.60 9.48
CA LYS A 128 21.83 8.02 8.30
C LYS A 128 22.93 8.96 7.79
N SER A 129 24.14 8.42 7.56
CA SER A 129 25.31 9.14 7.05
C SER A 129 25.62 8.82 5.60
#